data_AF-A0A177ECU4-F1
#
_entry.id   AF-A0A177ECU4-F1
#
_cell.length_a   1.000
_cell.length_b   1.000
_cell.length_c   1.000
_cell.angle_alpha   90.00
_cell.angle_beta   90.00
_cell.angle_gamma   90.00
#
_symmetry.space_group_name_H-M   'P 1'
#
loop_
_entity.id
_entity.type
_entity.pdbx_description
1 polymer ?
#
loop_
_entity_poly.entity_id
_entity_poly.type
_entity_poly.pdbx_seq_one_letter_code
_entity_poly.pdbx_strand_id
1 'polypeptide(L)'
;MTTHSRRLFPIYFNPRIQRAEGRRVPFSPTAPVPTLLSLTKVLAAMKVPYKVENKHHPKLTFSLIAPFMPKNPKVEEMERYHHLVSQCITITTDENKSSFIKRVHHHMSK
;
A
#
# COMPACT_ATOMS: atom_id res chain seq x y z
N MET A 1 -18.64 18.07 8.67
CA MET A 1 -17.65 17.48 7.74
C MET A 1 -18.12 16.06 7.40
N THR A 2 -18.33 15.74 6.12
CA THR A 2 -18.79 14.41 5.70
C THR A 2 -17.60 13.44 5.64
N THR A 3 -17.62 12.42 6.49
CA THR A 3 -16.60 11.37 6.46
C THR A 3 -16.91 10.36 5.37
N HIS A 4 -15.90 9.93 4.63
CA HIS A 4 -16.04 8.94 3.58
C HIS A 4 -15.19 7.71 3.87
N SER A 5 -15.74 6.53 3.52
CA SER A 5 -14.96 5.30 3.49
C SER A 5 -14.04 5.30 2.27
N ARG A 6 -12.73 5.10 2.49
CA ARG A 6 -11.70 5.14 1.44
C ARG A 6 -10.84 3.88 1.52
N ARG A 7 -10.69 3.20 0.38
CA ARG A 7 -9.75 2.07 0.22
C ARG A 7 -8.36 2.52 -0.19
N LEU A 8 -7.36 2.06 0.54
CA LEU A 8 -5.93 2.22 0.28
C LEU A 8 -5.37 0.87 -0.12
N PHE A 9 -4.79 0.80 -1.32
CA PHE A 9 -4.15 -0.42 -1.80
C PHE A 9 -2.63 -0.26 -1.67
N PRO A 10 -1.88 -1.32 -1.29
CA PRO A 10 -0.42 -1.25 -1.18
C PRO A 10 0.27 -0.74 -2.45
N ILE A 11 -0.26 -1.10 -3.62
CA ILE A 11 0.22 -0.64 -4.94
C ILE A 11 0.29 0.89 -5.08
N TYR A 12 -0.51 1.65 -4.33
CA TYR A 12 -0.45 3.11 -4.36
C TYR A 12 0.87 3.65 -3.83
N PHE A 13 1.52 2.89 -2.94
CA PHE A 13 2.74 3.26 -2.26
C PHE A 13 3.98 2.59 -2.85
N ASN A 14 3.84 1.72 -3.86
CA ASN A 14 4.98 1.11 -4.54
C ASN A 14 5.71 2.18 -5.39
N PRO A 15 6.92 2.61 -5.01
CA PRO A 15 7.61 3.70 -5.68
C PRO A 15 8.28 3.25 -6.99
N ARG A 16 8.32 1.94 -7.28
CA ARG A 16 9.07 1.35 -8.40
C ARG A 16 8.23 1.07 -9.65
N ILE A 17 6.90 1.09 -9.53
CA ILE A 17 5.96 0.91 -10.65
C ILE A 17 5.52 2.25 -11.21
N GLN A 18 4.98 2.30 -12.42
CA GLN A 18 4.50 3.51 -13.08
C GLN A 18 3.21 4.07 -12.47
N ARG A 19 2.91 5.34 -12.74
CA ARG A 19 1.63 5.97 -12.35
C ARG A 19 0.43 5.24 -12.96
N ALA A 20 0.56 4.82 -14.22
CA ALA A 20 -0.48 4.10 -14.96
C ALA A 20 -0.85 2.76 -14.30
N GLU A 21 0.11 2.11 -13.65
CA GLU A 21 -0.02 0.82 -12.99
C GLU A 21 -0.63 0.93 -11.59
N GLY A 22 -0.71 2.14 -11.02
CA GLY A 22 -1.40 2.40 -9.76
C GLY A 22 -0.65 3.31 -8.79
N ARG A 23 0.64 3.61 -9.02
CA ARG A 23 1.45 4.44 -8.11
C ARG A 23 0.80 5.79 -7.85
N ARG A 24 0.67 6.15 -6.57
CA ARG A 24 0.18 7.47 -6.10
C ARG A 24 1.25 8.30 -5.40
N VAL A 25 2.42 7.73 -5.14
CA VAL A 25 3.59 8.39 -4.53
C VAL A 25 4.67 8.78 -5.57
N PRO A 26 5.70 9.57 -5.20
CA PRO A 26 6.86 9.83 -6.06
C PRO A 26 7.57 8.54 -6.50
N PHE A 27 8.23 8.59 -7.66
CA PHE A 27 9.03 7.45 -8.13
C PHE A 27 10.34 7.37 -7.34
N SER A 28 10.72 6.18 -6.95
CA SER A 28 12.04 5.90 -6.38
C SER A 28 12.40 4.44 -6.63
N PRO A 29 13.37 4.15 -7.52
CA PRO A 29 13.73 2.78 -7.88
C PRO A 29 14.44 2.05 -6.73
N THR A 30 15.10 2.78 -5.83
CA THR A 30 15.86 2.23 -4.70
C THR A 30 15.02 2.09 -3.44
N ALA A 31 13.95 2.87 -3.28
CA ALA A 31 13.11 2.81 -2.09
C ALA A 31 12.46 1.42 -1.92
N PRO A 32 12.29 0.94 -0.68
CA PRO A 32 11.63 -0.34 -0.41
C PRO A 32 10.16 -0.30 -0.85
N VAL A 33 9.62 -1.46 -1.25
CA VAL A 33 8.20 -1.59 -1.59
C VAL A 33 7.39 -1.76 -0.28
N PRO A 34 6.46 -0.85 0.03
CA PRO A 34 5.65 -0.93 1.25
C PRO A 34 4.76 -2.16 1.33
N THR A 35 4.89 -2.94 2.40
CA THR A 35 3.99 -4.06 2.72
C THR A 35 2.71 -3.58 3.41
N LEU A 36 1.66 -4.41 3.39
CA LEU A 36 0.46 -4.15 4.18
C LEU A 36 0.79 -3.92 5.66
N LEU A 37 1.72 -4.72 6.21
CA LEU A 37 2.18 -4.59 7.60
C LEU A 37 2.84 -3.22 7.85
N SER A 38 3.65 -2.71 6.91
CA SER A 38 4.23 -1.38 7.05
C SER A 38 3.16 -0.28 7.02
N LEU A 39 2.13 -0.45 6.19
CA LEU A 39 1.01 0.49 6.13
C LEU A 39 0.19 0.48 7.41
N THR A 40 -0.15 -0.69 7.96
CA THR A 40 -0.92 -0.79 9.21
C THR A 40 -0.15 -0.23 10.40
N LYS A 41 1.17 -0.43 10.47
CA LYS A 41 2.03 0.20 11.48
C LYS A 41 2.00 1.72 11.41
N VAL A 42 2.10 2.29 10.21
CA VAL A 42 2.03 3.75 10.03
C VAL A 42 0.64 4.29 10.38
N LEU A 43 -0.44 3.62 9.97
CA LEU A 43 -1.80 4.04 10.32
C LEU A 43 -2.04 3.97 11.83
N ALA A 44 -1.53 2.95 12.52
CA ALA A 44 -1.57 2.85 13.98
C ALA A 44 -0.80 4.01 14.65
N ALA A 45 0.40 4.34 14.16
CA ALA A 45 1.19 5.48 14.65
C ALA A 45 0.47 6.82 14.43
N MET A 46 -0.26 6.95 13.32
CA MET A 46 -1.11 8.10 13.01
C MET A 46 -2.44 8.10 13.77
N LYS A 47 -2.73 7.07 14.58
CA LYS A 47 -4.00 6.87 15.30
C LYS A 47 -5.22 6.88 14.38
N VAL A 48 -5.06 6.39 13.14
CA VAL A 48 -6.15 6.30 12.18
C VAL A 48 -6.81 4.93 12.30
N PRO A 49 -8.11 4.84 12.60
CA PRO A 49 -8.82 3.57 12.61
C PRO A 49 -8.92 3.00 11.20
N TYR A 50 -8.68 1.71 11.08
CA TYR A 50 -8.69 1.02 9.79
C TYR A 50 -9.27 -0.39 9.88
N LYS A 51 -9.72 -0.91 8.75
CA LYS A 51 -10.10 -2.31 8.55
C LYS A 51 -9.32 -2.90 7.39
N VAL A 52 -8.85 -4.13 7.54
CA VAL A 52 -8.24 -4.88 6.44
C VAL A 52 -9.34 -5.64 5.71
N GLU A 53 -9.37 -5.53 4.38
CA GLU A 53 -10.30 -6.27 3.51
C GLU A 53 -9.51 -7.14 2.53
N ASN A 54 -10.01 -8.35 2.28
CA ASN A 54 -9.46 -9.25 1.27
C ASN A 54 -9.91 -8.84 -0.14
N LYS A 55 -9.34 -7.73 -0.63
CA LYS A 55 -9.58 -7.17 -1.96
C LYS A 55 -8.27 -6.69 -2.58
N HIS A 56 -8.02 -7.09 -3.81
CA HIS A 56 -6.88 -6.66 -4.60
C HIS A 56 -7.21 -5.43 -5.46
N HIS A 57 -6.19 -4.69 -5.86
CA HIS A 57 -6.37 -3.56 -6.78
C HIS A 57 -6.61 -4.11 -8.21
N PRO A 58 -7.55 -3.56 -8.99
CA PRO A 58 -7.90 -4.12 -10.31
C PRO A 58 -6.76 -4.08 -11.34
N LYS A 59 -5.77 -3.19 -11.16
CA LYS A 59 -4.56 -3.14 -12.02
C LYS A 59 -3.42 -4.03 -11.55
N LEU A 60 -3.60 -4.72 -10.42
CA LEU A 60 -2.58 -5.60 -9.90
C LEU A 60 -2.59 -6.91 -10.69
N THR A 61 -1.52 -7.15 -11.43
CA THR A 61 -1.30 -8.38 -12.20
C THR A 61 -0.03 -9.06 -11.72
N PHE A 62 0.09 -10.38 -11.91
CA PHE A 62 1.29 -11.12 -11.55
C PHE A 62 2.56 -10.53 -12.20
N SER A 63 2.49 -10.17 -13.49
CA SER A 63 3.62 -9.60 -14.23
C SER A 63 4.13 -8.29 -13.62
N LEU A 64 3.25 -7.49 -13.00
CA LEU A 64 3.62 -6.24 -12.35
C LEU A 64 4.43 -6.46 -11.07
N ILE A 65 4.14 -7.55 -10.37
CA ILE A 65 4.69 -7.83 -9.04
C ILE A 65 5.85 -8.83 -9.06
N ALA A 66 5.92 -9.68 -10.08
CA ALA A 66 6.97 -10.69 -10.26
C ALA A 66 8.41 -10.14 -10.14
N PRO A 67 8.75 -8.95 -10.67
CA PRO A 67 10.10 -8.39 -10.52
C PRO A 67 10.48 -8.03 -9.08
N PHE A 68 9.49 -7.91 -8.19
CA PHE A 68 9.68 -7.59 -6.77
C PHE A 68 9.57 -8.83 -5.88
N MET A 69 9.35 -10.01 -6.45
CA MET A 69 9.34 -11.27 -5.70
C MET A 69 10.75 -11.64 -5.25
N PRO A 70 10.93 -12.11 -4.00
CA PRO A 70 12.18 -12.72 -3.59
C PRO A 70 12.45 -13.95 -4.46
N LYS A 71 13.67 -14.10 -4.97
CA LYS A 71 14.04 -15.23 -5.84
C LYS A 71 14.01 -16.58 -5.11
N ASN A 72 14.34 -16.56 -3.81
CA ASN A 72 14.27 -17.71 -2.90
C ASN A 72 13.44 -17.31 -1.66
N PRO A 73 12.09 -17.25 -1.79
CA PRO A 73 11.26 -16.84 -0.68
C PRO A 73 11.35 -17.85 0.47
N LYS A 74 11.55 -17.36 1.69
CA LYS A 74 11.09 -18.12 2.88
C LYS A 74 9.56 -18.08 2.95
N VAL A 75 8.93 -19.03 3.65
CA VAL A 75 7.46 -19.06 3.84
C VAL A 75 6.94 -17.71 4.35
N GLU A 76 7.62 -17.14 5.34
CA GLU A 76 7.30 -15.82 5.91
C GLU A 76 7.35 -14.67 4.88
N GLU A 77 8.24 -14.77 3.88
CA GLU A 77 8.36 -13.78 2.82
C GLU A 77 7.23 -13.92 1.79
N MET A 78 6.80 -15.16 1.51
CA MET A 78 5.61 -15.40 0.69
C MET A 78 4.34 -14.91 1.35
N GLU A 79 4.17 -15.08 2.67
CA GLU A 79 3.01 -14.56 3.40
C GLU A 79 2.97 -13.03 3.38
N ARG A 80 4.13 -12.37 3.55
CA ARG A 80 4.23 -10.91 3.40
C ARG A 80 3.87 -10.46 2.00
N TYR A 81 4.28 -11.22 0.99
CA TYR A 81 3.94 -10.95 -0.40
C TYR A 81 2.47 -11.19 -0.72
N HIS A 82 1.86 -12.24 -0.18
CA HIS A 82 0.42 -12.46 -0.29
C HIS A 82 -0.35 -11.26 0.26
N HIS A 83 0.01 -10.75 1.44
CA HIS A 83 -0.63 -9.55 2.01
C HIS A 83 -0.40 -8.27 1.18
N LEU A 84 0.72 -8.16 0.46
CA LEU A 84 0.98 -7.06 -0.48
C LEU A 84 -0.01 -7.05 -1.65
N VAL A 85 -0.48 -8.22 -2.06
CA VAL A 85 -1.15 -8.41 -3.35
C VAL A 85 -2.64 -8.74 -3.23
N SER A 86 -3.10 -9.33 -2.12
CA SER A 86 -4.50 -9.76 -1.97
C SER A 86 -5.37 -8.82 -1.14
N GLN A 87 -4.77 -7.85 -0.42
CA GLN A 87 -5.50 -7.08 0.58
C GLN A 87 -5.45 -5.56 0.34
N CYS A 88 -6.45 -4.88 0.90
CA CYS A 88 -6.52 -3.43 0.97
C CYS A 88 -6.92 -2.97 2.38
N ILE A 89 -6.67 -1.70 2.67
CA ILE A 89 -7.04 -1.07 3.93
C ILE A 89 -8.18 -0.10 3.68
N THR A 90 -9.28 -0.25 4.40
CA THR A 90 -10.37 0.72 4.41
C THR A 90 -10.22 1.62 5.63
N ILE A 91 -10.24 2.93 5.40
CA ILE A 91 -10.25 3.96 6.44
C ILE A 91 -11.52 4.81 6.33
N THR A 92 -11.89 5.45 7.43
CA THR A 92 -12.91 6.50 7.43
C THR A 92 -12.20 7.83 7.62
N THR A 93 -12.32 8.73 6.66
CA THR A 93 -11.69 10.06 6.72
C THR A 93 -12.53 11.08 5.96
N ASP A 94 -12.54 12.31 6.47
CA ASP A 94 -13.03 13.52 5.80
C ASP A 94 -11.99 14.11 4.83
N GLU A 95 -10.74 13.68 4.94
CA GLU A 95 -9.65 14.10 4.06
C GLU A 95 -9.84 13.55 2.63
N ASN A 96 -9.37 14.32 1.64
CA ASN A 96 -9.27 13.82 0.29
C ASN A 96 -8.26 12.65 0.24
N LYS A 97 -8.54 11.65 -0.60
CA LYS A 97 -7.73 10.42 -0.70
C LYS A 97 -6.27 10.70 -1.09
N SER A 98 -6.01 11.70 -1.93
CA SER A 98 -4.67 12.01 -2.45
C SER A 98 -3.77 12.62 -1.38
N SER A 99 -4.28 13.60 -0.63
CA SER A 99 -3.62 14.23 0.51
C SER A 99 -3.35 13.18 1.60
N PHE A 100 -4.34 12.33 1.89
CA PHE A 100 -4.16 11.27 2.89
C PHE A 100 -3.01 10.32 2.50
N ILE A 101 -2.97 9.88 1.22
CA ILE A 101 -1.89 9.03 0.71
C ILE A 101 -0.53 9.73 0.84
N LYS A 102 -0.43 11.03 0.50
CA LYS A 102 0.82 11.80 0.65
C LYS A 102 1.27 11.86 2.11
N ARG A 103 0.33 12.08 3.05
CA ARG A 103 0.64 12.12 4.49
C ARG A 103 1.13 10.76 5.00
N VAL A 104 0.47 9.67 4.62
CA VAL A 104 0.94 8.31 4.96
C VAL A 104 2.35 8.10 4.41
N HIS A 105 2.58 8.37 3.13
CA HIS A 105 3.91 8.22 2.51
C HIS A 105 4.99 9.03 3.22
N HIS A 106 4.68 10.26 3.64
CA HIS A 106 5.61 11.08 4.42
C HIS A 106 6.00 10.43 5.75
N HIS A 107 5.05 9.80 6.46
CA HIS A 107 5.33 9.06 7.69
C HIS A 107 6.11 7.75 7.45
N MET A 108 5.95 7.13 6.28
CA MET A 108 6.72 5.93 5.92
C MET A 108 8.18 6.23 5.58
N SER A 109 8.50 7.49 5.24
CA SER A 109 9.83 7.91 4.82
C SER A 109 10.68 8.49 5.97
N LYS A 110 10.13 8.50 7.19
CA LYS A 110 10.82 8.91 8.43
C LYS A 110 11.32 7.68 9.16
#